data_AF-A0A7D5N0N0-F1
#
_entry.id   AF-A0A7D5N0N0-F1
#
_cell.length_a   1.000
_cell.length_b   1.000
_cell.length_c   1.000
_cell.angle_alpha   90.00
_cell.angle_beta   90.00
_cell.angle_gamma   90.00
#
_symmetry.space_group_name_H-M   'P 1'
#
loop_
_entity.id
_entity.type
_entity.pdbx_description
1 polymer ?
#
loop_
_entity_poly.entity_id
_entity_poly.type
_entity_poly.pdbx_seq_one_letter_code
_entity_poly.pdbx_strand_id
1 'polypeptide(L)'
;MIGLLKRLRDVTDLPIAVGFGVSGPEDIEFLKPYADYAIVGSQGLRVLQQSGLDGLRQFWVGLKKPPDPQFCRRVSFDDSPLRGNRYIMRGD
;
A
#
# COMPACT_ATOMS: atom_id res chain seq x y z
N MET A 1 7.29 -6.99 14.73
CA MET A 1 6.84 -7.06 13.33
C MET A 1 7.72 -7.98 12.49
N ILE A 2 9.00 -7.66 12.23
CA ILE A 2 9.87 -8.46 11.33
C ILE A 2 10.00 -9.93 11.71
N GLY A 3 10.12 -10.25 13.01
CA GLY A 3 10.18 -11.64 13.47
C GLY A 3 8.92 -12.46 13.12
N LEU A 4 7.76 -11.82 12.99
CA LEU A 4 6.55 -12.48 12.53
C LEU A 4 6.61 -12.74 11.02
N LEU A 5 7.02 -11.75 10.22
CA LEU A 5 7.11 -11.88 8.76
C LEU A 5 8.08 -12.97 8.33
N LYS A 6 9.23 -13.07 8.99
CA LYS A 6 10.21 -14.15 8.76
C LYS A 6 9.59 -15.53 9.03
N ARG A 7 8.93 -15.69 10.19
CA ARG A 7 8.25 -16.94 10.54
C ARG A 7 7.11 -17.29 9.59
N LEU A 8 6.39 -16.30 9.07
CA LEU A 8 5.35 -16.52 8.07
C LEU A 8 5.94 -17.03 6.77
N ARG A 9 7.08 -16.47 6.34
CA ARG A 9 7.76 -16.93 5.12
C ARG A 9 8.29 -18.37 5.23
N ASP A 10 8.62 -18.82 6.43
CA ASP A 10 9.05 -20.21 6.66
C ASP A 10 7.90 -21.24 6.56
N VAL A 11 6.65 -20.80 6.64
CA VAL A 11 5.47 -21.70 6.69
C VAL A 11 4.54 -21.55 5.48
N THR A 12 4.77 -20.57 4.61
CA THR A 12 3.99 -20.41 3.38
C THR A 12 4.80 -19.74 2.28
N ASP A 13 4.55 -20.16 1.04
CA ASP A 13 5.04 -19.49 -0.16
C ASP A 13 4.06 -18.46 -0.71
N LEU A 14 2.86 -18.36 -0.14
CA LEU A 14 1.85 -17.40 -0.56
C LEU A 14 2.34 -15.96 -0.30
N PRO A 15 1.92 -14.98 -1.14
CA PRO A 15 2.30 -13.60 -0.94
C PRO A 15 1.85 -13.03 0.41
N ILE A 16 2.73 -12.28 1.07
CA ILE A 16 2.51 -11.67 2.37
C ILE A 16 2.26 -10.17 2.21
N ALA A 17 1.14 -9.68 2.73
CA ALA A 17 0.79 -8.26 2.75
C ALA A 17 0.86 -7.68 4.18
N VAL A 18 1.34 -6.46 4.33
CA VAL A 18 1.47 -5.77 5.63
C VAL A 18 0.76 -4.42 5.62
N GLY A 19 -0.16 -4.21 6.57
CA GLY A 19 -0.96 -2.97 6.66
C GLY A 19 -0.89 -2.20 7.96
N PHE A 20 0.02 -2.55 8.87
CA PHE A 20 0.13 -1.91 10.17
C PHE A 20 1.20 -0.83 10.18
N GLY A 21 0.78 0.44 10.25
CA GLY A 21 1.68 1.58 10.50
C GLY A 21 2.43 2.14 9.29
N VAL A 22 2.12 1.69 8.06
CA VAL A 22 2.77 2.20 6.85
C VAL A 22 2.33 3.65 6.60
N SER A 23 3.27 4.57 6.70
CA SER A 23 3.04 6.01 6.71
C SER A 23 3.80 6.77 5.64
N GLY A 24 4.90 6.21 5.14
CA GLY A 24 5.71 6.85 4.13
C GLY A 24 6.56 5.89 3.31
N PRO A 25 7.36 6.43 2.38
CA PRO A 25 8.24 5.64 1.52
C PRO A 25 9.28 4.84 2.32
N GLU A 26 9.75 5.36 3.45
CA GLU A 26 10.75 4.68 4.30
C GLU A 26 10.20 3.40 4.92
N ASP A 27 8.93 3.40 5.36
CA ASP A 27 8.27 2.19 5.86
C ASP A 27 8.14 1.14 4.76
N ILE A 28 7.86 1.59 3.53
CA ILE A 28 7.75 0.73 2.37
C ILE A 28 9.11 0.07 2.06
N GLU A 29 10.18 0.87 1.98
CA GLU A 29 11.54 0.34 1.75
C GLU A 29 11.97 -0.63 2.86
N PHE A 30 11.62 -0.35 4.11
CA PHE A 30 11.90 -1.23 5.24
C PHE A 30 11.17 -2.58 5.14
N LEU A 31 9.95 -2.60 4.57
CA LEU A 31 9.12 -3.80 4.44
C LEU A 31 9.45 -4.63 3.20
N LYS A 32 10.01 -4.05 2.14
CA LYS A 32 10.38 -4.73 0.88
C LYS A 32 11.04 -6.11 1.04
N PRO A 33 12.06 -6.30 1.89
CA PRO A 33 12.72 -7.61 2.00
C PRO A 33 11.90 -8.66 2.77
N TYR A 34 10.73 -8.29 3.31
CA TYR A 34 9.94 -9.15 4.20
C TYR A 34 8.47 -9.33 3.79
N ALA A 35 7.98 -8.55 2.84
CA ALA A 35 6.57 -8.58 2.40
C ALA A 35 6.48 -8.26 0.91
N ASP A 36 5.52 -8.87 0.24
CA ASP A 36 5.23 -8.66 -1.18
C ASP A 36 4.37 -7.41 -1.41
N TYR A 37 3.55 -7.05 -0.41
CA TYR A 37 2.63 -5.92 -0.49
C TYR A 37 2.61 -5.08 0.78
N ALA A 38 2.53 -3.75 0.62
CA ALA A 38 2.26 -2.80 1.69
C ALA A 38 0.85 -2.20 1.53
N ILE A 39 0.06 -2.19 2.61
CA ILE A 39 -1.29 -1.64 2.65
C ILE A 39 -1.25 -0.33 3.43
N VAL A 40 -1.57 0.76 2.76
CA VAL A 40 -1.63 2.11 3.35
C VAL A 40 -3.09 2.52 3.50
N GLY A 41 -3.59 2.54 4.73
CA GLY A 41 -4.97 2.89 5.03
C GLY A 41 -5.09 4.24 5.76
N SER A 42 -4.76 4.23 7.06
CA SER A 42 -4.98 5.36 7.96
C SER A 42 -4.27 6.65 7.52
N GLN A 43 -3.08 6.54 6.93
CA GLN A 43 -2.34 7.71 6.47
C GLN A 43 -2.90 8.31 5.18
N GLY A 44 -3.33 7.48 4.23
CA GLY A 44 -4.08 7.96 3.06
C GLY A 44 -5.36 8.69 3.49
N LEU A 45 -6.09 8.17 4.47
CA LEU A 45 -7.29 8.83 5.00
C LEU A 45 -6.98 10.17 5.68
N ARG A 46 -5.90 10.25 6.47
CA ARG A 46 -5.46 11.52 7.10
C ARG A 46 -5.10 12.57 6.06
N VAL A 47 -4.34 12.19 5.03
CA VAL A 47 -3.99 13.10 3.93
C VAL A 47 -5.23 13.57 3.18
N LEU A 48 -6.17 12.66 2.90
CA LEU A 48 -7.44 13.02 2.27
C LEU A 48 -8.22 14.04 3.11
N GLN A 49 -8.30 13.84 4.42
CA GLN A 49 -9.00 14.76 5.33
C GLN A 49 -8.32 16.13 5.44
N GLN A 50 -6.98 16.16 5.38
CA GLN A 50 -6.19 17.38 5.58
C GLN A 50 -5.99 18.20 4.30
N SER A 51 -5.82 17.52 3.17
CA SER A 51 -5.33 18.11 1.91
C SER A 51 -6.19 17.76 0.70
N GLY A 52 -7.33 17.10 0.91
CA GLY A 52 -8.26 16.72 -0.15
C GLY A 52 -7.67 15.71 -1.14
N LEU A 53 -8.33 15.59 -2.29
CA LEU A 53 -7.94 14.64 -3.34
C LEU A 53 -6.56 14.93 -3.94
N ASP A 54 -6.18 16.21 -4.05
CA ASP A 54 -4.89 16.58 -4.63
C ASP A 54 -3.73 16.24 -3.70
N GLY A 55 -3.88 16.47 -2.39
CA GLY A 55 -2.91 15.99 -1.41
C GLY A 55 -2.81 14.47 -1.39
N LEU A 56 -3.94 13.76 -1.51
CA LEU A 56 -3.95 12.31 -1.60
C LEU A 56 -3.19 11.82 -2.85
N ARG A 57 -3.40 12.45 -4.01
CA ARG A 57 -2.65 12.14 -5.24
C ARG A 57 -1.15 12.35 -5.06
N GLN A 58 -0.75 13.50 -4.51
CA GLN A 58 0.67 13.80 -4.25
C GLN A 58 1.30 12.79 -3.29
N PHE A 59 0.58 12.38 -2.25
CA PHE A 59 1.02 11.34 -1.33
C PHE A 59 1.28 10.02 -2.05
N TRP A 60 0.35 9.52 -2.87
CA TRP A 60 0.55 8.28 -3.62
C TRP A 60 1.66 8.35 -4.65
N VAL A 61 1.88 9.52 -5.26
CA VAL A 61 3.05 9.75 -6.13
C VAL A 61 4.34 9.72 -5.32
N GLY A 62 4.36 10.34 -4.14
CA GLY A 62 5.53 10.37 -3.25
C GLY A 62 5.94 9.00 -2.70
N LEU A 63 4.99 8.07 -2.58
CA LEU A 63 5.27 6.67 -2.22
C LEU A 63 5.97 5.88 -3.33
N LYS A 64 5.96 6.38 -4.58
CA LYS A 64 6.63 5.76 -5.73
C LYS A 64 8.06 6.30 -5.89
N LYS A 65 9.06 5.63 -5.31
CA LYS A 65 10.43 5.59 -5.88
C LYS A 65 10.50 4.50 -6.96
N PRO A 66 11.40 4.57 -7.97
CA PRO A 66 11.22 3.90 -9.26
C PRO A 66 10.82 2.43 -9.11
N PRO A 67 9.87 1.97 -9.93
CA PRO A 67 9.20 0.70 -9.71
C PRO A 67 10.23 -0.43 -9.76
N ASP A 68 10.38 -1.11 -8.64
CA ASP A 68 10.65 -2.54 -8.70
C ASP A 68 9.43 -3.17 -9.42
N PRO A 69 9.60 -3.82 -10.58
CA PRO A 69 8.50 -4.38 -11.37
C PRO A 69 7.59 -5.34 -10.58
N GLN A 70 8.08 -5.90 -9.47
CA GLN A 70 7.34 -6.85 -8.65
C GLN A 70 6.56 -6.22 -7.50
N PHE A 71 6.88 -4.99 -7.10
CA PHE A 71 6.48 -4.46 -5.79
C PHE A 71 5.29 -3.48 -5.81
N CYS A 72 4.76 -3.12 -6.99
CA CYS A 72 3.61 -2.22 -7.08
C CYS A 72 2.70 -2.56 -8.28
N ARG A 73 1.68 -3.41 -8.08
CA ARG A 73 0.56 -3.50 -9.03
C ARG A 73 -0.45 -2.37 -8.76
N ARG A 74 -0.56 -1.52 -9.77
CA ARG A 74 -1.35 -0.29 -9.95
C ARG A 74 -2.72 -0.25 -9.21
N VAL A 75 -2.88 0.72 -8.30
CA VAL A 75 -4.20 1.17 -7.83
C VAL A 75 -4.83 2.02 -8.94
N SER A 76 -5.98 1.60 -9.46
CA SER A 76 -6.76 2.39 -10.43
C SER A 76 -7.86 3.13 -9.67
N PHE A 77 -7.96 4.43 -9.87
CA PHE A 77 -9.02 5.27 -9.29
C PHE A 77 -10.23 5.22 -10.23
N ASP A 78 -11.39 4.78 -9.72
CA ASP A 78 -12.69 4.90 -10.40
C ASP A 78 -13.50 5.97 -9.65
N ASP A 79 -13.61 7.14 -10.26
CA ASP A 79 -14.32 8.31 -9.71
C ASP A 79 -15.84 8.27 -10.02
N SER A 80 -16.40 7.12 -10.43
CA SER A 80 -17.84 7.03 -10.75
C SER A 80 -18.73 7.24 -9.50
N PRO A 81 -19.74 8.11 -9.57
CA PRO A 81 -20.58 8.47 -8.42
C PRO A 81 -21.49 7.33 -7.91
N LEU A 82 -21.49 6.16 -8.56
CA LEU A 82 -22.43 5.06 -8.33
C LEU A 82 -21.86 3.89 -7.51
N ARG A 83 -20.57 3.92 -7.13
CA ARG A 83 -19.95 2.88 -6.27
C ARG A 83 -19.33 3.52 -5.03
N GLY A 84 -20.15 3.73 -3.99
CA GLY A 84 -19.69 4.30 -2.73
C GLY A 84 -18.43 3.62 -2.17
N ASN A 85 -17.42 4.44 -1.85
CA ASN A 85 -16.19 4.20 -1.07
C ASN A 85 -15.62 2.76 -1.06
N ARG A 86 -15.73 2.02 -2.17
CA ARG A 86 -15.27 0.63 -2.27
C ARG A 86 -14.00 0.58 -3.09
N TYR A 87 -12.87 0.55 -2.38
CA TYR A 87 -11.55 0.33 -2.95
C TYR A 87 -11.36 -1.17 -3.14
N ILE A 88 -11.72 -1.70 -4.32
CA ILE A 88 -11.57 -3.13 -4.62
C ILE A 88 -10.25 -3.33 -5.37
N MET A 89 -9.26 -3.86 -4.66
CA MET A 89 -8.03 -4.38 -5.25
C MET A 89 -8.34 -5.74 -5.89
N ARG A 90 -8.46 -5.81 -7.22
CA ARG A 90 -8.47 -7.09 -7.95
C ARG A 90 -7.07 -7.39 -8.46
N GLY A 91 -6.55 -8.55 -8.10
CA GLY A 91 -5.39 -9.14 -8.75
C GLY A 91 -5.84 -10.00 -9.92
N ASP A 92 -5.12 -9.91 -11.04
CA ASP A 92 -5.09 -10.93 -12.08
C ASP A 92 -4.25 -12.12 -11.58
#